data_AF-A0A956KNE3-F1
#
_entry.id   AF-A0A956KNE3-F1
#
_cell.length_a   1.000
_cell.length_b   1.000
_cell.length_c   1.000
_cell.angle_alpha   90.00
_cell.angle_beta   90.00
_cell.angle_gamma   90.00
#
_symmetry.space_group_name_H-M   'P 1'
#
loop_
_entity.id
_entity.type
_entity.pdbx_description
1 polymer ?
#
loop_
_entity_poly.entity_id
_entity_poly.type
_entity_poly.pdbx_seq_one_letter_code
_entity_poly.pdbx_strand_id
1 'polypeptide(L)'
;MLSTLHEGLVQLFRDDPKLVVDLVERAFSVRLTTMPAKLRDRHGALARDAKALLRLSPRLIDLVLVVESPEHPDGGAVIIIEVQLADDPIKRLRIAGYIALLVDQYELPVHIGTVTLDDKVARTLASWTVGTALTIDTFVLDRKTVPRVTRVAQARKRPQLAVLSAAVHGHHGDLVPVRKALAAIGDLPIKMRQRYTATILAALSEEHRAICIGELPMERQRELSQLERRSGTFILGMREGEAKGTRAGLRQGRKEGLQKGLQKGLQK
;
A
#
# COMPACT_ATOMS: atom_id res chain seq x y z
N MET A 1 2.29 37.20 16.30
CA MET A 1 1.00 37.89 16.17
C MET A 1 0.65 37.96 14.70
N LEU A 2 -0.61 37.77 14.34
CA LEU A 2 -1.06 38.11 12.99
C LEU A 2 -1.00 39.64 12.89
N SER A 3 -0.42 40.15 11.80
CA SER A 3 -0.41 41.60 11.59
C SER A 3 -1.83 42.05 11.22
N THR A 4 -2.24 43.24 11.65
CA THR A 4 -3.53 43.85 11.24
C THR A 4 -3.69 43.87 9.73
N LEU A 5 -2.58 44.03 9.01
CA LEU A 5 -2.54 43.97 7.55
C LEU A 5 -2.86 42.57 7.01
N HIS A 6 -2.29 41.52 7.60
CA HIS A 6 -2.58 40.12 7.23
C HIS A 6 -4.06 39.81 7.44
N GLU A 7 -4.62 40.14 8.61
CA GLU A 7 -6.02 39.86 8.90
C GLU A 7 -6.97 40.66 8.00
N GLY A 8 -6.66 41.94 7.74
CA GLY A 8 -7.42 42.79 6.83
C GLY A 8 -7.46 42.23 5.40
N LEU A 9 -6.32 41.76 4.88
CA LEU A 9 -6.26 41.17 3.53
C LEU A 9 -7.07 39.87 3.44
N VAL A 10 -7.05 39.01 4.45
CA VAL A 10 -7.90 37.81 4.47
C VAL A 10 -9.38 38.20 4.56
N GLN A 11 -9.71 39.25 5.31
CA GLN A 11 -11.09 39.70 5.51
C GLN A 11 -11.74 40.17 4.20
N LEU A 12 -11.00 40.80 3.28
CA LEU A 12 -11.52 41.19 1.96
C LEU A 12 -12.18 40.03 1.22
N PHE A 13 -11.55 38.85 1.24
CA PHE A 13 -12.07 37.66 0.57
C PHE A 13 -13.19 36.96 1.35
N ARG A 14 -13.34 37.24 2.65
CA ARG A 14 -14.49 36.78 3.42
C ARG A 14 -15.72 37.64 3.16
N ASP A 15 -15.52 38.95 3.05
CA ASP A 15 -16.58 39.93 2.80
C ASP A 15 -17.11 39.79 1.36
N ASP A 16 -16.24 39.49 0.40
CA ASP A 16 -16.62 39.17 -0.99
C ASP A 16 -15.94 37.88 -1.49
N PRO A 17 -16.52 36.69 -1.22
CA PRO A 17 -15.98 35.42 -1.72
C PRO A 17 -16.02 35.29 -3.25
N LYS A 18 -16.84 36.09 -3.96
CA LYS A 18 -16.92 36.07 -5.42
C LYS A 18 -15.66 36.65 -6.06
N LEU A 19 -15.05 37.65 -5.41
CA LEU A 19 -13.75 38.20 -5.81
C LEU A 19 -12.69 37.10 -6.00
N VAL A 20 -12.68 36.08 -5.14
CA VAL A 20 -11.73 34.96 -5.25
C VAL A 20 -11.97 34.16 -6.54
N VAL A 21 -13.23 33.89 -6.87
CA VAL A 21 -13.61 33.15 -8.07
C VAL A 21 -13.18 33.93 -9.32
N ASP A 22 -13.52 35.22 -9.38
CA ASP A 22 -13.17 36.10 -10.50
C ASP A 22 -11.65 36.19 -10.74
N LEU A 23 -10.86 36.23 -9.66
CA LEU A 23 -9.39 36.26 -9.73
C LEU A 23 -8.81 34.93 -10.20
N VAL A 24 -9.37 33.79 -9.77
CA VAL A 24 -8.94 32.44 -10.20
C VAL A 24 -9.26 32.20 -11.67
N GLU A 25 -10.46 32.57 -12.13
CA GLU A 25 -10.82 32.47 -13.55
C GLU A 25 -9.84 33.24 -14.44
N ARG A 26 -9.46 34.45 -14.03
CA ARG A 26 -8.46 35.28 -14.73
C ARG A 26 -7.06 34.67 -14.69
N ALA A 27 -6.63 34.15 -13.55
CA ALA A 27 -5.27 33.65 -13.37
C ALA A 27 -5.03 32.30 -14.09
N PHE A 28 -6.02 31.41 -14.07
CA PHE A 28 -5.88 30.04 -14.61
C PHE A 28 -6.62 29.81 -15.92
N SER A 29 -7.30 30.83 -16.47
CA SER A 29 -8.13 30.71 -17.69
C SER A 29 -9.19 29.59 -17.60
N VAL A 30 -9.72 29.36 -16.39
CA VAL A 30 -10.81 28.41 -16.12
C VAL A 30 -12.14 29.14 -16.04
N ARG A 31 -13.26 28.45 -16.27
CA ARG A 31 -14.60 28.98 -15.99
C ARG A 31 -15.20 28.25 -14.81
N LEU A 32 -15.51 28.97 -13.74
CA LEU A 32 -16.17 28.50 -12.54
C LEU A 32 -17.51 29.25 -12.47
N THR A 33 -18.55 28.73 -13.14
CA THR A 33 -19.81 29.45 -13.39
C THR A 33 -20.73 29.58 -12.15
N THR A 34 -20.23 29.53 -10.93
CA THR A 34 -21.09 29.50 -9.73
C THR A 34 -20.46 30.14 -8.49
N MET A 35 -21.31 30.67 -7.59
CA MET A 35 -20.90 31.12 -6.26
C MET A 35 -20.30 29.96 -5.45
N PRO A 36 -19.32 30.19 -4.55
CA PRO A 36 -18.77 29.14 -3.72
C PRO A 36 -19.87 28.42 -2.92
N ALA A 37 -20.00 27.10 -3.11
CA ALA A 37 -20.98 26.29 -2.41
C ALA A 37 -20.70 26.25 -0.89
N LYS A 38 -19.41 26.34 -0.50
CA LYS A 38 -18.98 26.35 0.90
C LYS A 38 -17.78 27.28 1.08
N LEU A 39 -17.85 28.15 2.07
CA LEU A 39 -16.72 28.94 2.57
C LEU A 39 -16.23 28.34 3.88
N ARG A 40 -14.95 27.97 3.96
CA ARG A 40 -14.35 27.41 5.18
C ARG A 40 -13.11 28.21 5.57
N ASP A 41 -13.10 28.70 6.79
CA ASP A 41 -11.94 29.40 7.34
C ASP A 41 -10.85 28.42 7.81
N ARG A 42 -9.77 28.99 8.33
CA ARG A 42 -8.62 28.31 8.96
C ARG A 42 -8.99 27.16 9.92
N HIS A 43 -10.20 27.16 10.50
CA HIS A 43 -10.64 26.14 11.45
C HIS A 43 -11.57 25.08 10.83
N GLY A 44 -12.41 25.47 9.86
CA GLY A 44 -13.47 24.62 9.31
C GLY A 44 -13.06 23.64 8.21
N ALA A 45 -11.91 23.85 7.56
CA ALA A 45 -11.56 23.14 6.33
C ALA A 45 -11.17 21.65 6.48
N LEU A 46 -10.73 21.20 7.66
CA LEU A 46 -10.28 19.82 7.90
C LEU A 46 -11.06 19.14 9.02
N ALA A 47 -11.46 17.88 8.80
CA ALA A 47 -11.93 16.99 9.86
C ALA A 47 -10.88 16.90 10.98
N ARG A 48 -11.32 16.86 12.25
CA ARG A 48 -10.41 16.88 13.42
C ARG A 48 -9.37 15.75 13.40
N ASP A 49 -9.71 14.62 12.77
CA ASP A 49 -8.89 13.41 12.77
C ASP A 49 -7.71 13.47 11.78
N ALA A 50 -7.88 14.12 10.63
CA ALA A 50 -6.80 14.32 9.64
C ALA A 50 -5.69 15.25 10.15
N LYS A 51 -6.06 16.26 10.97
CA LYS A 51 -5.11 17.21 11.58
C LYS A 51 -4.10 16.53 12.50
N ALA A 52 -4.53 15.49 13.23
CA ALA A 52 -3.69 14.75 14.18
C ALA A 52 -2.66 13.85 13.47
N LEU A 53 -3.05 13.23 12.35
CA LEU A 53 -2.20 12.29 11.60
C LEU A 53 -1.01 12.97 10.92
N LEU A 54 -1.20 14.18 10.38
CA LEU A 54 -0.15 14.90 9.63
C LEU A 54 0.57 16.00 10.44
N ARG A 55 0.28 16.14 11.74
CA ARG A 55 0.81 17.22 12.61
C ARG A 55 0.70 18.61 11.97
N LEU A 56 -0.32 18.82 11.15
CA LEU A 56 -0.52 20.10 10.47
C LEU A 56 -1.04 21.11 11.48
N SER A 57 -0.41 22.27 11.52
CA SER A 57 -0.85 23.35 12.40
C SER A 57 -2.19 23.90 11.90
N PRO A 58 -3.18 24.18 12.77
CA PRO A 58 -4.48 24.76 12.39
C PRO A 58 -4.41 26.16 11.74
N ARG A 59 -3.21 26.70 11.51
CA ARG A 59 -2.96 28.07 11.04
C ARG A 59 -2.18 28.11 9.72
N LEU A 60 -2.18 27.00 8.98
CA LEU A 60 -1.36 26.90 7.77
C LEU A 60 -2.00 27.55 6.55
N ILE A 61 -3.33 27.54 6.48
CA ILE A 61 -4.11 28.12 5.39
C ILE A 61 -5.06 29.18 5.92
N ASP A 62 -5.03 30.35 5.30
CA ASP A 62 -5.84 31.51 5.71
C ASP A 62 -7.32 31.37 5.30
N LEU A 63 -7.58 30.85 4.10
CA LEU A 63 -8.93 30.65 3.57
C LEU A 63 -9.03 29.48 2.59
N VAL A 64 -10.12 28.71 2.67
CA VAL A 64 -10.49 27.68 1.70
C VAL A 64 -11.92 27.91 1.21
N LEU A 65 -12.09 27.93 -0.10
CA LEU A 65 -13.39 27.99 -0.77
C LEU A 65 -13.60 26.70 -1.54
N VAL A 66 -14.81 26.16 -1.49
CA VAL A 66 -15.22 25.02 -2.31
C VAL A 66 -16.29 25.52 -3.25
N VAL A 67 -15.99 25.46 -4.55
CA VAL A 67 -16.89 25.86 -5.63
C VAL A 67 -17.36 24.58 -6.31
N GLU A 68 -18.64 24.28 -6.18
CA GLU A 68 -19.26 23.20 -6.95
C GLU A 68 -19.78 23.84 -8.25
N SER A 69 -19.38 23.32 -9.40
CA SER A 69 -19.76 23.86 -10.71
C SER A 69 -20.06 22.71 -11.66
N PRO A 70 -21.36 22.37 -11.86
CA PRO A 70 -21.76 21.24 -12.70
C PRO A 70 -21.32 21.37 -14.17
N GLU A 71 -21.01 22.58 -14.62
CA GLU A 71 -20.54 22.86 -15.98
C GLU A 71 -19.02 22.73 -16.12
N HIS A 72 -18.28 22.68 -15.01
CA HIS A 72 -16.85 22.42 -15.00
C HIS A 72 -16.59 20.92 -15.26
N PRO A 73 -15.62 20.54 -16.11
CA PRO A 73 -15.32 19.13 -16.41
C PRO A 73 -15.09 18.26 -15.18
N ASP A 74 -14.48 18.83 -14.14
CA ASP A 74 -14.18 18.16 -12.87
C ASP A 74 -15.27 18.36 -11.80
N GLY A 75 -16.43 18.94 -12.14
CA GLY A 75 -17.55 19.17 -11.22
C GLY A 75 -17.37 20.34 -10.22
N GLY A 76 -16.24 21.04 -10.26
CA GLY A 76 -15.94 22.18 -9.40
C GLY A 76 -14.45 22.38 -9.16
N ALA A 77 -14.11 23.15 -8.14
CA ALA A 77 -12.74 23.34 -7.66
C ALA A 77 -12.70 23.71 -6.16
N VAL A 78 -11.58 23.39 -5.50
CA VAL A 78 -11.22 23.91 -4.18
C VAL A 78 -10.19 25.01 -4.36
N ILE A 79 -10.44 26.18 -3.79
CA ILE A 79 -9.54 27.33 -3.89
C ILE A 79 -8.97 27.66 -2.52
N ILE A 80 -7.65 27.70 -2.43
CA ILE A 80 -6.89 28.15 -1.27
C ILE A 80 -6.46 29.60 -1.51
N ILE A 81 -6.71 30.49 -0.54
CA ILE A 81 -6.08 31.81 -0.50
C ILE A 81 -5.18 31.90 0.71
N GLU A 82 -3.93 32.29 0.47
CA GLU A 82 -2.92 32.48 1.51
C GLU A 82 -2.33 33.89 1.45
N VAL A 83 -2.18 34.56 2.59
CA VAL A 83 -1.46 35.85 2.67
C VAL A 83 -0.04 35.60 3.14
N GLN A 84 0.95 35.93 2.30
CA GLN A 84 2.38 35.79 2.60
C GLN A 84 3.09 37.14 2.56
N LEU A 85 3.39 37.68 3.74
CA LEU A 85 4.14 38.94 3.91
C LEU A 85 5.66 38.73 4.00
N ALA A 86 6.11 37.49 4.11
CA ALA A 86 7.52 37.11 4.14
C ALA A 86 7.70 35.72 3.51
N ASP A 87 8.90 35.46 3.00
CA ASP A 87 9.27 34.15 2.46
C ASP A 87 9.48 33.12 3.58
N ASP A 88 8.72 32.02 3.55
CA ASP A 88 8.85 30.89 4.48
C ASP A 88 8.87 29.55 3.70
N PRO A 89 10.07 28.98 3.44
CA PRO A 89 10.21 27.69 2.77
C PRO A 89 9.58 26.51 3.50
N ILE A 90 9.50 26.55 4.85
CA ILE A 90 8.90 25.47 5.64
C ILE A 90 7.37 25.51 5.48
N LYS A 91 6.78 26.70 5.42
CA LYS A 91 5.35 26.89 5.16
C LYS A 91 4.94 26.30 3.81
N ARG A 92 5.76 26.48 2.76
CA ARG A 92 5.55 25.87 1.42
C ARG A 92 5.40 24.35 1.47
N LEU A 93 6.31 23.65 2.15
CA LEU A 93 6.24 22.19 2.28
C LEU A 93 4.97 21.74 3.02
N ARG A 94 4.53 22.51 4.01
CA ARG A 94 3.32 22.20 4.78
C ARG A 94 2.03 22.44 3.98
N ILE A 95 2.02 23.43 3.08
CA ILE A 95 0.90 23.67 2.16
C ILE A 95 0.65 22.45 1.26
N ALA A 96 1.70 21.77 0.79
CA ALA A 96 1.55 20.57 -0.04
C ALA A 96 0.80 19.44 0.70
N GLY A 97 1.10 19.23 1.99
CA GLY A 97 0.37 18.26 2.82
C GLY A 97 -1.10 18.64 3.02
N TYR A 98 -1.40 19.94 3.05
CA TYR A 98 -2.77 20.44 3.14
C TYR A 98 -3.54 20.25 1.83
N ILE A 99 -2.90 20.49 0.68
CA ILE A 99 -3.49 20.24 -0.64
C ILE A 99 -3.85 18.76 -0.78
N ALA A 100 -2.98 17.84 -0.37
CA ALA A 100 -3.27 16.40 -0.40
C ALA A 100 -4.53 16.04 0.41
N LEU A 101 -4.72 16.63 1.60
CA LEU A 101 -5.93 16.42 2.40
C LEU A 101 -7.19 16.99 1.73
N LEU A 102 -7.09 18.14 1.05
CA LEU A 102 -8.23 18.72 0.36
C LEU A 102 -8.62 17.89 -0.87
N VAL A 103 -7.64 17.37 -1.62
CA VAL A 103 -7.88 16.44 -2.73
C VAL A 103 -8.59 15.19 -2.24
N ASP A 104 -8.12 14.58 -1.14
CA ASP A 104 -8.75 13.39 -0.54
C ASP A 104 -10.18 13.68 -0.03
N GLN A 105 -10.40 14.86 0.58
CA GLN A 105 -11.69 15.20 1.19
C GLN A 105 -12.76 15.61 0.16
N TYR A 106 -12.36 16.25 -0.95
CA TYR A 106 -13.30 16.87 -1.89
C TYR A 106 -13.29 16.24 -3.28
N GLU A 107 -12.25 15.48 -3.65
CA GLU A 107 -12.10 14.88 -4.97
C GLU A 107 -12.21 15.90 -6.13
N LEU A 108 -11.87 17.16 -5.87
CA LEU A 108 -11.88 18.27 -6.82
C LEU A 108 -10.46 18.81 -7.06
N PRO A 109 -10.20 19.44 -8.23
CA PRO A 109 -8.95 20.14 -8.46
C PRO A 109 -8.74 21.26 -7.43
N VAL A 110 -7.50 21.42 -6.96
CA VAL A 110 -7.13 22.43 -5.97
C VAL A 110 -6.31 23.54 -6.62
N HIS A 111 -6.80 24.78 -6.55
CA HIS A 111 -6.06 25.99 -6.93
C HIS A 111 -5.55 26.70 -5.69
N ILE A 112 -4.33 27.25 -5.76
CA ILE A 112 -3.78 28.10 -4.71
C ILE A 112 -3.47 29.49 -5.25
N GLY A 113 -4.08 30.50 -4.63
CA GLY A 113 -3.72 31.90 -4.79
C GLY A 113 -2.94 32.36 -3.57
N THR A 114 -1.90 33.18 -3.79
CA THR A 114 -1.17 33.83 -2.69
C THR A 114 -1.21 35.34 -2.86
N VAL A 115 -1.59 36.04 -1.80
CA VAL A 115 -1.51 37.50 -1.70
C VAL A 115 -0.21 37.87 -1.02
N THR A 116 0.59 38.69 -1.69
CA THR A 116 1.83 39.24 -1.13
C THR A 116 1.97 40.70 -1.55
N LEU A 117 2.62 41.49 -0.72
CA LEU A 117 2.90 42.91 -0.97
C LEU A 117 4.38 43.16 -1.24
N ASP A 118 5.21 42.12 -1.18
CA ASP A 118 6.66 42.18 -1.40
C ASP A 118 6.99 41.54 -2.75
N ASP A 119 7.59 42.34 -3.66
CA ASP A 119 7.94 41.89 -5.02
C ASP A 119 8.94 40.73 -5.04
N LYS A 120 9.84 40.64 -4.06
CA LYS A 120 10.79 39.54 -3.94
C LYS A 120 10.05 38.26 -3.56
N VAL A 121 9.12 38.34 -2.60
CA VAL A 121 8.26 37.21 -2.23
C VAL A 121 7.38 36.79 -3.41
N ALA A 122 6.82 37.75 -4.15
CA ALA A 122 6.02 37.49 -5.36
C ALA A 122 6.82 36.72 -6.42
N ARG A 123 8.04 37.15 -6.74
CA ARG A 123 8.91 36.43 -7.70
C ARG A 123 9.23 35.01 -7.24
N THR A 124 9.56 34.83 -5.95
CA THR A 124 9.85 33.50 -5.41
C THR A 124 8.62 32.59 -5.50
N LEU A 125 7.43 33.10 -5.17
CA LEU A 125 6.18 32.33 -5.24
C LEU A 125 5.73 32.05 -6.67
N ALA A 126 5.92 32.97 -7.61
CA ALA A 126 5.61 32.75 -9.03
C ALA A 126 6.48 31.62 -9.63
N SER A 127 7.72 31.47 -9.14
CA SER A 127 8.58 30.34 -9.51
C SER A 127 8.28 29.04 -8.74
N TRP A 128 7.43 29.12 -7.71
CA TRP A 128 7.08 27.97 -6.88
C TRP A 128 5.91 27.21 -7.48
N THR A 129 6.20 26.05 -8.05
CA THR A 129 5.19 25.16 -8.61
C THR A 129 4.77 24.12 -7.59
N VAL A 130 3.58 24.26 -6.99
CA VAL A 130 2.89 23.12 -6.35
C VAL A 130 1.78 22.68 -7.28
N GLY A 131 2.04 21.59 -7.98
CA GLY A 131 1.14 21.04 -8.97
C GLY A 131 1.84 20.27 -10.10
N THR A 132 3.13 20.53 -10.34
CA THR A 132 3.94 19.82 -11.35
C THR A 132 5.20 19.14 -10.80
N ALA A 133 5.55 19.35 -9.53
CA ALA A 133 6.77 18.82 -8.91
C ALA A 133 6.55 17.74 -7.84
N LEU A 134 5.39 17.05 -7.83
CA LEU A 134 5.31 15.77 -7.12
C LEU A 134 5.94 14.70 -8.01
N THR A 135 7.27 14.61 -7.99
CA THR A 135 7.98 13.48 -8.60
C THR A 135 7.79 12.27 -7.70
N ILE A 136 6.86 11.38 -8.06
CA ILE A 136 6.76 10.05 -7.44
C ILE A 136 7.73 9.13 -8.16
N ASP A 137 8.95 9.04 -7.64
CA ASP A 137 9.92 8.05 -8.09
C ASP A 137 9.51 6.67 -7.57
N THR A 138 8.93 5.86 -8.45
CA THR A 138 8.58 4.47 -8.13
C THR A 138 9.75 3.55 -8.43
N PHE A 139 9.99 2.55 -7.56
CA PHE A 139 10.84 1.41 -7.88
C PHE A 139 10.06 0.12 -7.66
N VAL A 140 10.11 -0.76 -8.64
CA VAL A 140 9.39 -2.04 -8.61
C VAL A 140 10.38 -3.14 -8.26
N LEU A 141 10.04 -3.98 -7.28
CA LEU A 141 10.79 -5.20 -6.94
C LEU A 141 10.13 -6.40 -7.63
N ASP A 142 10.62 -6.75 -8.82
CA ASP A 142 10.13 -7.85 -9.64
C ASP A 142 11.27 -8.80 -10.05
N ARG A 143 11.00 -9.74 -10.96
CA ARG A 143 12.00 -10.69 -11.45
C ARG A 143 13.20 -10.01 -12.13
N LYS A 144 13.03 -8.81 -12.69
CA LYS A 144 14.08 -8.07 -13.40
C LYS A 144 14.96 -7.29 -12.42
N THR A 145 14.38 -6.72 -11.36
CA THR A 145 15.09 -5.87 -10.40
C THR A 145 15.60 -6.63 -9.18
N VAL A 146 14.96 -7.73 -8.78
CA VAL A 146 15.41 -8.58 -7.68
C VAL A 146 16.51 -9.53 -8.16
N PRO A 147 17.74 -9.45 -7.62
CA PRO A 147 18.83 -10.32 -8.04
C PRO A 147 18.51 -11.80 -7.86
N ARG A 148 18.86 -12.60 -8.86
CA ARG A 148 18.76 -14.05 -8.79
C ARG A 148 19.89 -14.62 -7.93
N VAL A 149 19.57 -15.20 -6.78
CA VAL A 149 20.57 -15.79 -5.86
C VAL A 149 20.82 -17.26 -6.21
N THR A 150 22.00 -17.59 -6.73
CA THR A 150 22.31 -18.95 -7.24
C THR A 150 23.29 -19.74 -6.39
N ARG A 151 23.89 -19.12 -5.36
CA ARG A 151 24.89 -19.75 -4.48
C ARG A 151 24.45 -19.76 -3.02
N VAL A 152 24.59 -20.90 -2.34
CA VAL A 152 24.23 -21.03 -0.92
C VAL A 152 25.07 -20.09 -0.05
N ALA A 153 26.35 -19.92 -0.35
CA ALA A 153 27.22 -19.00 0.39
C ALA A 153 26.72 -17.54 0.31
N GLN A 154 26.22 -17.10 -0.84
CA GLN A 154 25.61 -15.77 -1.00
C GLN A 154 24.29 -15.69 -0.22
N ALA A 155 23.46 -16.73 -0.32
CA ALA A 155 22.19 -16.81 0.40
C ALA A 155 22.37 -16.78 1.92
N ARG A 156 23.39 -17.46 2.46
CA ARG A 156 23.73 -17.44 3.90
C ARG A 156 24.18 -16.06 4.38
N LYS A 157 24.94 -15.33 3.55
CA LYS A 157 25.35 -13.95 3.86
C LYS A 157 24.16 -12.97 3.88
N ARG A 158 23.12 -13.23 3.08
CA ARG A 158 21.95 -12.35 2.92
C ARG A 158 20.64 -13.15 2.87
N PRO A 159 20.20 -13.76 3.98
CA PRO A 159 19.08 -14.69 3.97
C PRO A 159 17.75 -14.04 3.56
N GLN A 160 17.52 -12.76 3.90
CA GLN A 160 16.32 -12.02 3.48
C GLN A 160 16.27 -11.79 1.97
N LEU A 161 17.41 -11.45 1.36
CA LEU A 161 17.52 -11.34 -0.09
C LEU A 161 17.31 -12.70 -0.76
N ALA A 162 17.83 -13.77 -0.17
CA ALA A 162 17.63 -15.12 -0.69
C ALA A 162 16.14 -15.52 -0.66
N VAL A 163 15.42 -15.20 0.42
CA VAL A 163 13.97 -15.44 0.55
C VAL A 163 13.19 -14.63 -0.49
N LEU A 164 13.49 -13.34 -0.65
CA LEU A 164 12.84 -12.50 -1.67
C LEU A 164 13.12 -13.00 -3.09
N SER A 165 14.38 -13.35 -3.37
CA SER A 165 14.79 -13.92 -4.66
C SER A 165 14.08 -15.25 -4.93
N ALA A 166 14.01 -16.14 -3.94
CA ALA A 166 13.26 -17.39 -4.03
C ALA A 166 11.77 -17.17 -4.28
N ALA A 167 11.14 -16.22 -3.58
CA ALA A 167 9.72 -15.93 -3.77
C ALA A 167 9.44 -15.38 -5.18
N VAL A 168 10.17 -14.34 -5.59
CA VAL A 168 9.97 -13.68 -6.88
C VAL A 168 10.30 -14.60 -8.05
N HIS A 169 11.45 -15.28 -8.03
CA HIS A 169 11.87 -16.14 -9.14
C HIS A 169 11.14 -17.49 -9.12
N GLY A 170 10.87 -18.04 -7.94
CA GLY A 170 10.14 -19.31 -7.77
C GLY A 170 8.67 -19.22 -8.15
N HIS A 171 8.02 -18.06 -7.98
CA HIS A 171 6.67 -17.81 -8.51
C HIS A 171 6.60 -18.01 -10.03
N HIS A 172 7.69 -17.68 -10.74
CA HIS A 172 7.83 -17.91 -12.18
C HIS A 172 8.50 -19.25 -12.54
N GLY A 173 8.56 -20.19 -11.60
CA GLY A 173 9.03 -21.56 -11.82
C GLY A 173 10.54 -21.79 -11.70
N ASP A 174 11.33 -20.78 -11.32
CA ASP A 174 12.76 -20.98 -11.14
C ASP A 174 13.08 -21.51 -9.73
N LEU A 175 13.29 -22.82 -9.64
CA LEU A 175 13.58 -23.51 -8.38
C LEU A 175 15.02 -23.34 -7.90
N VAL A 176 15.93 -22.78 -8.71
CA VAL A 176 17.33 -22.64 -8.29
C VAL A 176 17.45 -21.69 -7.09
N PRO A 177 16.96 -20.44 -7.12
CA PRO A 177 16.98 -19.56 -5.96
C PRO A 177 16.22 -20.13 -4.76
N VAL A 178 15.11 -20.82 -5.01
CA VAL A 178 14.30 -21.50 -3.98
C VAL A 178 15.14 -22.48 -3.18
N ARG A 179 15.80 -23.42 -3.85
CA ARG A 179 16.67 -24.41 -3.20
C ARG A 179 17.82 -23.76 -2.44
N LYS A 180 18.45 -22.72 -3.00
CA LYS A 180 19.57 -22.02 -2.33
C LYS A 180 19.09 -21.28 -1.09
N ALA A 181 17.91 -20.67 -1.13
CA ALA A 181 17.32 -20.00 0.01
C ALA A 181 16.93 -20.99 1.11
N LEU A 182 16.22 -22.08 0.79
CA LEU A 182 15.84 -23.13 1.75
C LEU A 182 17.07 -23.76 2.44
N ALA A 183 18.14 -24.00 1.68
CA ALA A 183 19.39 -24.48 2.25
C ALA A 183 20.03 -23.46 3.21
N ALA A 184 20.06 -22.19 2.81
CA ALA A 184 20.70 -21.13 3.59
C ALA A 184 19.97 -20.77 4.88
N ILE A 185 18.62 -20.82 4.89
CA ILE A 185 17.84 -20.52 6.10
C ILE A 185 17.83 -21.67 7.11
N GLY A 186 18.39 -22.83 6.75
CA GLY A 186 18.43 -24.02 7.61
C GLY A 186 19.09 -23.77 8.96
N ASP A 187 20.11 -22.90 8.99
CA ASP A 187 20.93 -22.58 10.16
C ASP A 187 20.39 -21.40 10.97
N LEU A 188 19.27 -20.79 10.56
CA LEU A 188 18.65 -19.66 11.26
C LEU A 188 17.84 -20.12 12.49
N PRO A 189 17.62 -19.22 13.47
CA PRO A 189 16.75 -19.50 14.61
C PRO A 189 15.38 -20.03 14.17
N ILE A 190 14.87 -21.03 14.89
CA ILE A 190 13.67 -21.80 14.52
C ILE A 190 12.49 -20.93 14.05
N LYS A 191 12.19 -19.85 14.78
CA LYS A 191 11.08 -18.94 14.44
C LYS A 191 11.29 -18.22 13.11
N MET A 192 12.50 -17.75 12.84
CA MET A 192 12.84 -17.08 11.58
C MET A 192 12.83 -18.06 10.42
N ARG A 193 13.42 -19.24 10.62
CA ARG A 193 13.44 -20.32 9.63
C ARG A 193 12.03 -20.73 9.23
N GLN A 194 11.15 -20.97 10.20
CA GLN A 194 9.75 -21.34 9.94
C GLN A 194 9.02 -20.28 9.09
N ARG A 195 9.15 -19.00 9.47
CA ARG A 195 8.54 -17.90 8.73
C ARG A 195 9.06 -17.83 7.29
N TYR A 196 10.38 -17.91 7.10
CA TYR A 196 11.00 -17.84 5.77
C TYR A 196 10.69 -19.04 4.89
N THR A 197 10.67 -20.26 5.44
CA THR A 197 10.21 -21.44 4.70
C THR A 197 8.77 -21.27 4.24
N ALA A 198 7.88 -20.80 5.12
CA ALA A 198 6.47 -20.56 4.76
C ALA A 198 6.34 -19.50 3.65
N THR A 199 7.07 -18.38 3.73
CA THR A 199 7.09 -17.34 2.69
C THR A 199 7.55 -17.88 1.34
N ILE A 200 8.65 -18.66 1.32
CA ILE A 200 9.18 -19.24 0.08
C ILE A 200 8.15 -20.19 -0.54
N LEU A 201 7.62 -21.14 0.24
CA LEU A 201 6.70 -22.15 -0.27
C LEU A 201 5.35 -21.57 -0.71
N ALA A 202 4.87 -20.50 -0.05
CA ALA A 202 3.63 -19.83 -0.41
C ALA A 202 3.69 -19.12 -1.77
N ALA A 203 4.87 -18.71 -2.22
CA ALA A 203 5.06 -18.05 -3.51
C ALA A 203 5.05 -19.03 -4.70
N LEU A 204 5.22 -20.33 -4.45
CA LEU A 204 5.35 -21.35 -5.50
C LEU A 204 3.98 -21.88 -5.96
N SER A 205 3.94 -22.36 -7.21
CA SER A 205 2.83 -23.20 -7.67
C SER A 205 2.71 -24.46 -6.82
N GLU A 206 1.54 -25.10 -6.85
CA GLU A 206 1.30 -26.33 -6.07
C GLU A 206 2.30 -27.45 -6.40
N GLU A 207 2.58 -27.65 -7.69
CA GLU A 207 3.57 -28.62 -8.17
C GLU A 207 4.97 -28.33 -7.63
N HIS A 208 5.45 -27.10 -7.82
CA HIS A 208 6.78 -26.68 -7.35
C HIS A 208 6.91 -26.70 -5.83
N ARG A 209 5.83 -26.37 -5.11
CA ARG A 209 5.75 -26.47 -3.66
C ARG A 209 5.89 -27.93 -3.21
N ALA A 210 5.19 -28.86 -3.86
CA ALA A 210 5.28 -30.29 -3.55
C ALA A 210 6.71 -30.83 -3.78
N ILE A 211 7.35 -30.46 -4.90
CA ILE A 211 8.75 -30.81 -5.18
C ILE A 211 9.67 -30.31 -4.06
N CYS A 212 9.56 -29.02 -3.71
CA CYS A 212 10.44 -28.43 -2.69
C CYS A 212 10.22 -29.03 -1.30
N ILE A 213 8.97 -29.36 -0.93
CA ILE A 213 8.66 -30.04 0.34
C ILE A 213 9.30 -31.44 0.36
N GLY A 214 9.21 -32.19 -0.73
CA GLY A 214 9.83 -33.52 -0.85
C GLY A 214 11.35 -33.50 -0.76
N GLU A 215 12.00 -32.42 -1.18
CA GLU A 215 13.46 -32.22 -1.07
C GLU A 215 13.92 -31.78 0.33
N LEU A 216 13.01 -31.34 1.21
CA LEU A 216 13.38 -30.98 2.58
C LEU A 216 13.73 -32.25 3.39
N PRO A 217 14.82 -32.25 4.18
CA PRO A 217 15.14 -33.33 5.10
C PRO A 217 13.96 -33.68 6.00
N MET A 218 13.75 -34.96 6.35
CA MET A 218 12.65 -35.42 7.22
C MET A 218 12.58 -34.63 8.54
N GLU A 219 13.72 -34.33 9.17
CA GLU A 219 13.80 -33.49 10.39
C GLU A 219 13.34 -32.03 10.16
N ARG A 220 13.34 -31.58 8.91
CA ARG A 220 12.89 -30.25 8.45
C ARG A 220 11.49 -30.29 7.82
N GLN A 221 10.93 -31.47 7.55
CA GLN A 221 9.53 -31.68 7.24
C GLN A 221 8.75 -31.52 8.56
N ARG A 222 8.43 -30.25 8.85
CA ARG A 222 7.82 -29.71 10.06
C ARG A 222 7.00 -30.71 10.89
N GLU A 223 7.29 -30.78 12.20
CA GLU A 223 6.23 -30.95 13.18
C GLU A 223 5.35 -29.70 13.17
N LEU A 224 4.07 -29.87 12.86
CA LEU A 224 3.10 -28.79 12.85
C LEU A 224 2.89 -28.22 14.26
N SER A 225 2.87 -26.89 14.38
CA SER A 225 2.55 -26.22 15.64
C SER A 225 1.10 -26.53 16.06
N GLN A 226 0.78 -26.39 17.35
CA GLN A 226 -0.58 -26.66 17.84
C GLN A 226 -1.65 -25.79 17.17
N LEU A 227 -1.31 -24.57 16.77
CA LEU A 227 -2.24 -23.68 16.06
C LEU A 227 -2.48 -24.15 14.62
N GLU A 228 -1.43 -24.60 13.92
CA GLU A 228 -1.53 -25.16 12.57
C GLU A 228 -2.30 -26.48 12.58
N ARG A 229 -2.09 -27.34 13.59
CA ARG A 229 -2.89 -28.57 13.82
C ARG A 229 -4.36 -28.28 14.13
N ARG A 230 -4.68 -27.08 14.60
CA ARG A 230 -6.04 -26.61 14.85
C ARG A 230 -6.64 -25.80 13.71
N SER A 231 -5.87 -25.54 12.65
CA SER A 231 -6.39 -24.82 11.49
C SER A 231 -7.44 -25.66 10.78
N GLY A 232 -8.48 -24.99 10.26
CA GLY A 232 -9.56 -25.65 9.51
C GLY A 232 -9.04 -26.45 8.31
N THR A 233 -8.02 -25.93 7.61
CA THR A 233 -7.38 -26.58 6.47
C THR A 233 -6.68 -27.88 6.85
N PHE A 234 -5.98 -27.91 8.00
CA PHE A 234 -5.34 -29.13 8.49
C PHE A 234 -6.36 -30.19 8.91
N ILE A 235 -7.40 -29.79 9.65
CA ILE A 235 -8.48 -30.71 10.08
C ILE A 235 -9.21 -31.28 8.86
N LEU A 236 -9.47 -30.48 7.83
CA LEU A 236 -10.09 -30.93 6.59
C LEU A 236 -9.20 -31.94 5.86
N GLY A 237 -7.90 -31.64 5.71
CA GLY A 237 -6.94 -32.55 5.09
C GLY A 237 -6.82 -33.89 5.84
N MET A 238 -6.85 -33.87 7.18
CA MET A 238 -6.86 -35.09 7.99
C MET A 238 -8.12 -35.94 7.75
N ARG A 239 -9.30 -35.31 7.72
CA ARG A 239 -10.58 -36.01 7.43
C ARG A 239 -10.60 -36.61 6.03
N GLU A 240 -10.10 -35.89 5.03
CA GLU A 240 -9.98 -36.43 3.67
C GLU A 240 -9.00 -37.60 3.61
N GLY A 241 -7.87 -37.49 4.30
CA GLY A 241 -6.86 -38.54 4.40
C GLY A 241 -7.43 -39.82 5.03
N GLU A 242 -8.14 -39.68 6.15
CA GLU A 242 -8.81 -40.79 6.84
C GLU A 242 -9.89 -41.44 5.98
N ALA A 243 -10.71 -40.65 5.28
CA ALA A 243 -11.72 -41.16 4.37
C ALA A 243 -11.09 -41.93 3.19
N LYS A 244 -10.01 -41.42 2.61
CA LYS A 244 -9.25 -42.09 1.54
C LYS A 244 -8.61 -43.39 2.05
N GLY A 245 -7.96 -43.36 3.22
CA GLY A 245 -7.35 -44.51 3.86
C GLY A 245 -8.36 -45.61 4.19
N THR A 246 -9.51 -45.24 4.76
CA THR A 246 -10.61 -46.17 5.06
C THR A 246 -11.14 -46.85 3.80
N ARG A 247 -11.37 -46.07 2.73
CA ARG A 247 -11.82 -46.62 1.44
C ARG A 247 -10.78 -47.57 0.83
N ALA A 248 -9.50 -47.22 0.88
CA ALA A 248 -8.42 -48.07 0.40
C ALA A 248 -8.31 -49.38 1.21
N GLY A 249 -8.35 -49.28 2.54
CA GLY A 249 -8.31 -50.43 3.45
C GLY A 249 -9.50 -51.38 3.26
N LEU A 250 -10.73 -50.86 3.14
CA LEU A 250 -11.92 -51.69 2.86
C LEU A 250 -11.83 -52.40 1.51
N ARG A 251 -11.34 -51.72 0.48
CA ARG A 251 -11.15 -52.33 -0.85
C ARG A 251 -10.11 -53.44 -0.79
N GLN A 252 -9.00 -53.21 -0.11
CA GLN A 252 -7.94 -54.20 0.04
C GLN A 252 -8.41 -55.40 0.88
N GLY A 253 -9.02 -55.15 2.04
CA GLY A 253 -9.55 -56.20 2.91
C GLY A 253 -10.64 -57.05 2.22
N ARG A 254 -11.49 -56.44 1.38
CA ARG A 254 -12.48 -57.18 0.59
C ARG A 254 -11.82 -58.07 -0.47
N LYS A 255 -10.77 -57.60 -1.14
CA LYS A 255 -10.00 -58.40 -2.10
C LYS A 255 -9.32 -59.58 -1.41
N GLU A 256 -8.61 -59.33 -0.30
CA GLU A 256 -7.93 -60.36 0.47
C GLU A 256 -8.91 -61.39 1.06
N GLY A 257 -10.04 -60.92 1.59
CA GLY A 257 -11.11 -61.78 2.10
C GLY A 257 -11.72 -62.66 1.01
N LEU A 258 -11.96 -62.12 -0.18
CA LEU A 258 -12.47 -62.89 -1.32
C LEU A 258 -11.47 -63.95 -1.78
N GLN A 259 -10.18 -63.60 -1.88
CA GLN A 259 -9.12 -64.56 -2.22
C GLN A 259 -9.02 -65.70 -1.20
N LYS A 260 -9.03 -65.38 0.10
CA LYS A 260 -9.01 -66.39 1.17
C LYS A 260 -10.26 -67.26 1.16
N GLY A 261 -11.43 -66.69 0.84
CA GLY A 261 -12.68 -67.43 0.68
C GLY A 261 -12.65 -68.41 -0.49
N LEU A 262 -12.16 -67.97 -1.66
CA LEU A 262 -11.96 -68.80 -2.84
C LEU A 262 -11.00 -69.96 -2.57
N GLN A 263 -9.86 -69.69 -1.91
CA GLN A 263 -8.90 -70.74 -1.56
C GLN A 263 -9.52 -71.80 -0.63
N LYS A 264 -10.30 -71.40 0.38
CA LYS A 264 -10.96 -72.34 1.29
C LYS A 264 -12.11 -73.10 0.63
N GLY A 265 -12.81 -72.50 -0.32
CA GLY A 265 -13.88 -73.15 -1.09
C GLY A 265 -13.36 -74.22 -2.05
N LEU A 266 -12.15 -74.05 -2.59
CA LEU A 266 -11.49 -75.03 -3.47
C LEU A 266 -10.83 -76.20 -2.72
N GLN A 267 -10.76 -76.14 -1.38
CA GLN A 267 -10.22 -77.20 -0.52
C GLN A 267 -11.31 -78.07 0.13
N LYS A 268 -12.58 -77.83 -0.18
CA LYS A 268 -13.73 -78.68 0.19
C LYS A 268 -14.25 -79.41 -1.03
#